data_AF-O87325-F1
#
_entry.id   AF-O87325-F1
#
_cell.length_a   1.000
_cell.length_b   1.000
_cell.length_c   1.000
_cell.angle_alpha   90.00
_cell.angle_beta   90.00
_cell.angle_gamma   90.00
#
_symmetry.space_group_name_H-M   'P 1'
#
loop_
_entity.id
_entity.type
_entity.pdbx_description
1 polymer ?
#
loop_
_entity_poly.entity_id
_entity_poly.type
_entity_poly.pdbx_seq_one_letter_code
_entity_poly.pdbx_strand_id
1 'polypeptide(L)'
;MNRIIGDFIRKVDLTSNLSNDRALLIDETNVSFTIQERSDQICSVYFQPNKKKTMKTRLSLLIAGLASLSATAATEPWAEAQPVTRAQVEQAQGKQTYTYVRCWYRPAATHDDPYTTWEWAKNADGSDYTINGYWWSSISHKNMFYTDAKPDAIKERCNETLGVTHETADITYFAADTRASYNHTIWNNDSAAQPNKINKVIVFGDSLSDTGNIFNASQWRFPNPNSWFLGHFSNGFVWTEYLAQGLNVPIYNWAVGGAAGRNQYVALTGVYEQVSSYLTYMQLAKNYQPENSLFTLEFGLNDFMNYNRSLAEVKADYSSALIRLVDARAKNIVLLTLPDATRAPQFQYSTQEQIETVRSKIIGMNAFIREQARYYQMQGIRIALFDAHALFDSMTANPEQHGFANASSPCLDIQRSSAADYLYSHSLSAECAAQGSDRFVFWEVTHPTTATHRYIAQHILATEMGQFPL
;
A
#
# COMPACT_ATOMS: atom_id res chain seq x y z
N MET A 1 -42.99 13.03 -30.98
CA MET A 1 -43.57 13.40 -32.29
C MET A 1 -43.56 14.92 -32.36
N ASN A 2 -42.82 15.49 -33.31
CA ASN A 2 -42.61 16.93 -33.64
C ASN A 2 -41.94 17.82 -32.55
N ARG A 3 -40.66 18.26 -32.67
CA ARG A 3 -40.01 19.27 -33.55
C ARG A 3 -40.05 20.68 -32.89
N ILE A 4 -38.90 21.39 -32.91
CA ILE A 4 -38.68 22.85 -33.15
C ILE A 4 -37.85 23.63 -32.08
N ILE A 5 -36.76 24.29 -32.59
CA ILE A 5 -36.01 25.52 -32.15
C ILE A 5 -35.09 25.42 -30.91
N GLY A 6 -33.87 25.97 -30.86
CA GLY A 6 -33.07 26.79 -31.79
C GLY A 6 -32.01 27.63 -31.03
N ASP A 7 -30.86 27.82 -31.68
CA ASP A 7 -29.99 29.01 -31.75
C ASP A 7 -29.10 29.57 -30.59
N PHE A 8 -27.81 29.71 -30.97
CA PHE A 8 -26.90 30.89 -30.89
C PHE A 8 -26.11 31.28 -29.61
N ILE A 9 -24.82 30.94 -29.64
CA ILE A 9 -23.60 31.81 -29.69
C ILE A 9 -23.60 33.18 -28.95
N ARG A 10 -22.61 33.38 -28.06
CA ARG A 10 -21.77 34.60 -27.89
C ARG A 10 -20.36 34.18 -27.43
N LYS A 11 -19.26 34.34 -28.21
CA LYS A 11 -18.42 35.52 -28.58
C LYS A 11 -17.69 36.21 -27.41
N VAL A 12 -16.34 36.21 -27.44
CA VAL A 12 -15.36 37.35 -27.46
C VAL A 12 -13.95 36.74 -27.71
N ASP A 13 -13.38 36.81 -28.93
CA ASP A 13 -12.33 37.73 -29.46
C ASP A 13 -10.97 37.73 -28.71
N LEU A 14 -9.90 37.13 -29.27
CA LEU A 14 -8.83 37.72 -30.14
C LEU A 14 -7.96 38.79 -29.40
N THR A 15 -6.69 38.56 -29.04
CA THR A 15 -5.51 38.57 -29.92
C THR A 15 -4.20 38.52 -29.07
N SER A 16 -3.11 37.94 -29.62
CA SER A 16 -1.73 38.48 -29.68
C SER A 16 -0.57 37.49 -29.43
N ASN A 17 0.20 37.28 -30.51
CA ASN A 17 1.65 37.18 -30.67
C ASN A 17 2.52 36.12 -29.92
N LEU A 18 3.08 35.24 -30.77
CA LEU A 18 4.50 34.88 -30.91
C LEU A 18 5.26 34.29 -29.70
N SER A 19 5.64 33.01 -29.80
CA SER A 19 7.02 32.61 -30.19
C SER A 19 7.22 31.09 -30.05
N ASN A 20 8.21 30.62 -30.81
CA ASN A 20 8.46 29.24 -31.24
C ASN A 20 8.89 28.24 -30.15
N ASP A 21 8.91 26.98 -30.62
CA ASP A 21 9.73 25.84 -30.19
C ASP A 21 9.17 24.96 -29.07
N ARG A 22 8.55 23.84 -29.49
CA ARG A 22 8.91 22.48 -29.02
C ARG A 22 8.24 21.42 -29.91
N ALA A 23 9.05 20.82 -30.78
CA ALA A 23 8.75 19.55 -31.41
C ALA A 23 8.76 18.45 -30.35
N LEU A 24 7.65 17.71 -30.25
CA LEU A 24 7.52 16.49 -29.48
C LEU A 24 7.89 15.33 -30.42
N LEU A 25 9.06 14.72 -30.21
CA LEU A 25 9.42 13.45 -30.83
C LEU A 25 8.74 12.34 -30.03
N ILE A 26 7.74 11.70 -30.64
CA ILE A 26 7.27 10.37 -30.26
C ILE A 26 7.75 9.43 -31.36
N ASP A 27 8.63 8.52 -30.98
CA ASP A 27 9.02 7.35 -31.75
C ASP A 27 7.94 6.27 -31.56
N GLU A 28 7.38 5.77 -32.66
CA GLU A 28 7.22 4.34 -32.90
C GLU A 28 6.65 4.05 -34.30
N THR A 29 7.42 3.29 -35.08
CA THR A 29 6.98 2.33 -36.11
C THR A 29 6.46 2.82 -37.48
N ASN A 30 7.31 2.59 -38.50
CA ASN A 30 7.00 2.18 -39.88
C ASN A 30 5.79 2.79 -40.59
N VAL A 31 5.95 4.00 -41.13
CA VAL A 31 5.20 4.44 -42.33
C VAL A 31 6.12 5.25 -43.24
N SER A 32 6.30 4.81 -44.49
CA SER A 32 6.96 5.57 -45.54
C SER A 32 6.02 6.63 -46.13
N PHE A 33 6.44 7.90 -46.13
CA PHE A 33 5.69 9.00 -46.75
C PHE A 33 6.37 9.43 -48.06
N THR A 34 5.60 9.53 -49.14
CA THR A 34 6.00 10.25 -50.35
C THR A 34 5.26 11.58 -50.35
N ILE A 35 5.99 12.69 -50.24
CA ILE A 35 5.44 14.05 -50.37
C ILE A 35 5.49 14.43 -51.85
N GLN A 36 4.35 14.80 -52.42
CA GLN A 36 4.29 15.50 -53.69
C GLN A 36 3.63 16.86 -53.45
N GLU A 37 4.41 17.93 -53.56
CA GLU A 37 3.92 19.30 -53.45
C GLU A 37 2.88 19.60 -54.55
N ARG A 38 1.73 20.14 -54.16
CA ARG A 38 1.05 21.21 -54.90
C ARG A 38 0.01 21.93 -54.04
N SER A 39 -0.07 23.23 -54.34
CA SER A 39 -0.86 24.32 -53.78
C SER A 39 -2.34 24.01 -53.50
N ASP A 40 -2.82 24.59 -52.41
CA ASP A 40 -4.20 25.00 -52.15
C ASP A 40 -5.30 23.96 -52.37
N GLN A 41 -5.66 23.22 -51.31
CA GLN A 41 -7.04 22.98 -50.82
C GLN A 41 -7.08 21.85 -49.79
N ILE A 42 -8.08 21.94 -48.91
CA ILE A 42 -8.42 21.04 -47.79
C ILE A 42 -8.40 19.56 -48.23
N CYS A 43 -7.54 18.73 -47.62
CA CYS A 43 -7.59 17.28 -47.78
C CYS A 43 -8.45 16.64 -46.70
N SER A 44 -9.56 16.03 -47.12
CA SER A 44 -10.33 15.07 -46.32
C SER A 44 -9.69 13.68 -46.46
N VAL A 45 -9.28 13.06 -45.36
CA VAL A 45 -8.76 11.68 -45.37
C VAL A 45 -9.94 10.70 -45.31
N TYR A 46 -10.14 9.94 -46.38
CA TYR A 46 -11.10 8.85 -46.43
C TYR A 46 -10.41 7.51 -46.13
N PHE A 47 -10.92 6.76 -45.16
CA PHE A 47 -10.58 5.36 -44.95
C PHE A 47 -11.43 4.46 -45.85
N GLN A 48 -10.81 3.61 -46.67
CA GLN A 48 -11.47 2.47 -47.31
C GLN A 48 -10.96 1.14 -46.73
N PRO A 49 -11.84 0.24 -46.27
CA PRO A 49 -11.42 -1.09 -45.83
C PRO A 49 -11.33 -2.04 -47.03
N ASN A 50 -10.15 -2.63 -47.22
CA ASN A 50 -9.91 -3.63 -48.26
C ASN A 50 -10.51 -4.98 -47.84
N LYS A 51 -11.45 -5.52 -48.64
CA LYS A 51 -12.07 -6.84 -48.44
C LYS A 51 -11.27 -7.93 -49.16
N LYS A 52 -10.87 -8.99 -48.44
CA LYS A 52 -11.10 -10.43 -48.73
C LYS A 52 -10.06 -11.33 -48.05
N LYS A 53 -10.50 -12.14 -47.05
CA LYS A 53 -10.68 -13.60 -47.18
C LYS A 53 -11.21 -14.20 -45.86
N THR A 54 -12.17 -15.09 -46.02
CA THR A 54 -13.02 -15.74 -45.02
C THR A 54 -12.43 -17.05 -44.50
N MET A 55 -12.48 -17.32 -43.18
CA MET A 55 -12.92 -18.62 -42.65
C MET A 55 -13.23 -18.58 -41.13
N LYS A 56 -14.48 -18.99 -40.80
CA LYS A 56 -15.06 -19.55 -39.55
C LYS A 56 -14.30 -19.31 -38.22
N THR A 57 -14.93 -18.77 -37.17
CA THR A 57 -15.91 -19.50 -36.33
C THR A 57 -16.73 -18.52 -35.47
N ARG A 58 -18.00 -18.87 -35.23
CA ARG A 58 -19.00 -18.13 -34.43
C ARG A 58 -18.60 -18.08 -32.95
N LEU A 59 -18.69 -16.91 -32.31
CA LEU A 59 -19.56 -16.61 -31.15
C LEU A 59 -19.10 -15.30 -30.48
N SER A 60 -19.68 -14.16 -30.87
CA SER A 60 -19.59 -12.90 -30.10
C SER A 60 -20.74 -11.99 -30.50
N LEU A 61 -21.76 -11.92 -29.64
CA LEU A 61 -22.75 -10.85 -29.69
C LEU A 61 -23.40 -10.78 -28.30
N LEU A 62 -22.75 -10.07 -27.37
CA LEU A 62 -23.39 -9.31 -26.28
C LEU A 62 -22.34 -8.59 -25.41
N ILE A 63 -21.52 -7.70 -25.99
CA ILE A 63 -20.84 -6.64 -25.21
C ILE A 63 -20.82 -5.37 -26.06
N ALA A 64 -21.98 -4.72 -26.17
CA ALA A 64 -22.08 -3.33 -26.61
C ALA A 64 -23.10 -2.66 -25.70
N GLY A 65 -22.69 -2.44 -24.44
CA GLY A 65 -23.55 -1.85 -23.41
C GLY A 65 -22.84 -1.40 -22.13
N LEU A 66 -21.50 -1.45 -22.06
CA LEU A 66 -20.74 -1.11 -20.84
C LEU A 66 -19.55 -0.17 -21.08
N ALA A 67 -19.52 0.53 -22.22
CA ALA A 67 -18.42 1.44 -22.56
C ALA A 67 -18.78 2.94 -22.46
N SER A 68 -19.92 3.30 -21.85
CA SER A 68 -20.38 4.70 -21.79
C SER A 68 -20.72 5.21 -20.39
N LEU A 69 -20.18 4.59 -19.32
CA LEU A 69 -20.39 5.03 -17.93
C LEU A 69 -19.09 5.29 -17.15
N SER A 70 -17.96 5.45 -17.83
CA SER A 70 -16.65 5.60 -17.18
C SER A 70 -15.84 6.75 -17.79
N ALA A 71 -16.39 7.97 -17.72
CA ALA A 71 -15.64 9.18 -18.08
C ALA A 71 -15.99 10.43 -17.24
N THR A 72 -16.85 10.32 -16.22
CA THR A 72 -17.22 11.45 -15.35
C THR A 72 -16.76 11.32 -13.90
N ALA A 73 -16.04 10.26 -13.53
CA ALA A 73 -15.59 10.05 -12.15
C ALA A 73 -14.20 10.62 -11.81
N ALA A 74 -13.61 11.43 -12.71
CA ALA A 74 -12.21 11.86 -12.59
C ALA A 74 -12.08 13.39 -12.54
N THR A 75 -12.80 14.06 -11.64
CA THR A 75 -12.51 15.47 -11.25
C THR A 75 -13.17 15.93 -9.94
N GLU A 76 -13.89 15.08 -9.18
CA GLU A 76 -14.36 15.55 -7.87
C GLU A 76 -13.19 15.51 -6.87
N PRO A 77 -12.83 16.64 -6.24
CA PRO A 77 -12.00 16.61 -5.03
C PRO A 77 -12.68 15.65 -4.05
N TRP A 78 -11.90 14.82 -3.38
CA TRP A 78 -12.42 13.99 -2.29
C TRP A 78 -13.10 14.94 -1.31
N ALA A 79 -14.43 14.89 -1.23
CA ALA A 79 -15.15 15.60 -0.19
C ALA A 79 -14.57 15.11 1.14
N GLU A 80 -14.04 16.01 1.97
CA GLU A 80 -13.60 15.67 3.32
C GLU A 80 -14.66 14.77 3.96
N ALA A 81 -14.24 13.57 4.37
CA ALA A 81 -15.12 12.61 5.00
C ALA A 81 -15.82 13.32 6.16
N GLN A 82 -17.13 13.51 6.02
CA GLN A 82 -17.91 14.19 7.05
C GLN A 82 -17.78 13.39 8.36
N PRO A 83 -17.61 14.07 9.51
CA PRO A 83 -17.47 13.38 10.78
C PRO A 83 -18.67 12.44 11.01
N VAL A 84 -18.40 11.20 11.45
CA VAL A 84 -19.47 10.23 11.71
C VAL A 84 -20.31 10.75 12.86
N THR A 85 -21.61 10.93 12.60
CA THR A 85 -22.54 11.42 13.61
C THR A 85 -22.74 10.36 14.69
N ARG A 86 -23.06 10.79 15.91
CA ARG A 86 -23.41 9.88 17.01
C ARG A 86 -24.53 8.89 16.62
N ALA A 87 -25.52 9.34 15.86
CA ALA A 87 -26.60 8.49 15.36
C ALA A 87 -26.10 7.40 14.41
N GLN A 88 -25.12 7.69 13.55
CA GLN A 88 -24.48 6.69 12.68
C GLN A 88 -23.66 5.70 13.49
N VAL A 89 -22.96 6.15 14.55
CA VAL A 89 -22.23 5.26 15.47
C VAL A 89 -23.20 4.32 16.17
N GLU A 90 -24.27 4.85 16.79
CA GLU A 90 -25.31 4.05 17.46
C GLU A 90 -25.99 3.07 16.50
N GLN A 91 -26.27 3.50 15.26
CA GLN A 91 -26.84 2.63 14.24
C GLN A 91 -25.88 1.50 13.83
N ALA A 92 -24.61 1.80 13.60
CA ALA A 92 -23.61 0.80 13.23
C ALA A 92 -23.38 -0.21 14.36
N GLN A 93 -23.18 0.28 15.59
CA GLN A 93 -23.00 -0.55 16.77
C GLN A 93 -24.26 -1.34 17.15
N GLY A 94 -25.45 -0.83 16.82
CA GLY A 94 -26.72 -1.53 17.05
C GLY A 94 -27.00 -2.66 16.06
N LYS A 95 -26.37 -2.67 14.88
CA LYS A 95 -26.49 -3.73 13.86
C LYS A 95 -25.56 -4.90 14.16
N GLN A 96 -25.77 -5.55 15.30
CA GLN A 96 -25.02 -6.75 15.66
C GLN A 96 -25.33 -7.90 14.69
N THR A 97 -24.29 -8.58 14.27
CA THR A 97 -24.29 -9.73 13.35
C THR A 97 -23.11 -10.64 13.69
N TYR A 98 -22.85 -11.64 12.85
CA TYR A 98 -21.63 -12.43 12.85
C TYR A 98 -20.98 -12.39 11.46
N THR A 99 -19.72 -12.85 11.39
CA THR A 99 -18.99 -13.16 10.15
C THR A 99 -18.06 -14.35 10.38
N TYR A 100 -17.51 -14.90 9.31
CA TYR A 100 -16.51 -15.98 9.37
C TYR A 100 -15.09 -15.42 9.34
N VAL A 101 -14.13 -16.24 9.75
CA VAL A 101 -12.70 -15.91 9.72
C VAL A 101 -12.01 -16.72 8.63
N ARG A 102 -11.38 -16.02 7.68
CA ARG A 102 -10.51 -16.59 6.66
C ARG A 102 -9.08 -16.60 7.18
N CYS A 103 -8.47 -17.78 7.29
CA CYS A 103 -7.09 -17.97 7.75
C CYS A 103 -6.18 -18.24 6.56
N TRP A 104 -5.31 -17.28 6.22
CA TRP A 104 -4.30 -17.44 5.18
C TRP A 104 -3.00 -17.97 5.77
N TYR A 105 -2.27 -18.72 4.95
CA TYR A 105 -0.94 -19.22 5.29
C TYR A 105 -0.10 -19.45 4.04
N ARG A 106 1.21 -19.48 4.22
CA ARG A 106 2.18 -19.97 3.24
C ARG A 106 2.31 -21.49 3.38
N PRO A 107 2.05 -22.29 2.34
CA PRO A 107 2.28 -23.74 2.40
C PRO A 107 3.76 -24.12 2.39
N ALA A 108 4.62 -23.27 1.83
CA ALA A 108 6.05 -23.52 1.73
C ALA A 108 6.77 -23.29 3.07
N ALA A 109 7.73 -24.17 3.40
CA ALA A 109 8.55 -24.07 4.60
C ALA A 109 9.77 -23.13 4.45
N THR A 110 9.71 -22.17 3.52
CA THR A 110 10.78 -21.19 3.21
C THR A 110 10.15 -19.86 2.80
N HIS A 111 10.88 -18.75 2.88
CA HIS A 111 10.42 -17.45 2.34
C HIS A 111 10.67 -17.28 0.83
N ASP A 112 11.25 -18.28 0.17
CA ASP A 112 11.55 -18.27 -1.27
C ASP A 112 10.29 -18.33 -2.13
N ASP A 113 9.24 -18.96 -1.61
CA ASP A 113 7.93 -19.06 -2.26
C ASP A 113 6.89 -18.22 -1.51
N PRO A 114 6.51 -17.04 -2.04
CA PRO A 114 5.52 -16.13 -1.46
C PRO A 114 4.07 -16.58 -1.63
N TYR A 115 3.83 -17.71 -2.32
CA TYR A 115 2.49 -18.21 -2.53
C TYR A 115 1.76 -18.47 -1.20
N THR A 116 0.49 -18.08 -1.17
CA THR A 116 -0.40 -18.29 -0.02
C THR A 116 -1.70 -18.93 -0.46
N THR A 117 -2.28 -19.70 0.46
CA THR A 117 -3.65 -20.21 0.34
C THR A 117 -4.37 -20.00 1.67
N TRP A 118 -5.64 -20.38 1.74
CA TRP A 118 -6.45 -20.14 2.93
C TRP A 118 -7.49 -21.21 3.19
N GLU A 119 -7.89 -21.31 4.45
CA GLU A 119 -9.03 -22.11 4.91
C GLU A 119 -9.96 -21.27 5.79
N TRP A 120 -11.22 -21.68 5.89
CA TRP A 120 -12.14 -21.11 6.88
C TRP A 120 -11.78 -21.63 8.26
N ALA A 121 -11.63 -20.74 9.24
CA ALA A 121 -11.43 -21.12 10.64
C ALA A 121 -12.54 -22.07 11.10
N LYS A 122 -12.16 -23.10 11.87
CA LYS A 122 -13.06 -24.11 12.41
C LYS A 122 -13.06 -24.13 13.94
N ASN A 123 -14.18 -24.53 14.50
CA ASN A 123 -14.25 -24.98 15.89
C ASN A 123 -13.65 -26.38 16.02
N ALA A 124 -13.38 -26.81 17.25
CA ALA A 124 -12.83 -28.14 17.54
C ALA A 124 -13.74 -29.31 17.07
N ASP A 125 -15.04 -29.07 16.91
CA ASP A 125 -16.01 -30.05 16.38
C ASP A 125 -16.09 -30.05 14.83
N GLY A 126 -15.29 -29.23 14.16
CA GLY A 126 -15.26 -29.10 12.70
C GLY A 126 -16.30 -28.14 12.10
N SER A 127 -17.18 -27.54 12.92
CA SER A 127 -18.10 -26.49 12.47
C SER A 127 -17.36 -25.19 12.14
N ASP A 128 -17.96 -24.32 11.32
CA ASP A 128 -17.37 -23.03 10.98
C ASP A 128 -17.24 -22.13 12.22
N TYR A 129 -16.06 -21.55 12.42
CA TYR A 129 -15.82 -20.56 13.47
C TYR A 129 -16.33 -19.20 13.03
N THR A 130 -17.16 -18.60 13.86
CA THR A 130 -17.75 -17.27 13.62
C THR A 130 -17.41 -16.31 14.75
N ILE A 131 -17.25 -15.04 14.42
CA ILE A 131 -17.10 -13.96 15.40
C ILE A 131 -18.31 -13.02 15.34
N ASN A 132 -18.83 -12.64 16.50
CA ASN A 132 -19.94 -11.69 16.62
C ASN A 132 -19.42 -10.25 16.65
N GLY A 133 -20.19 -9.32 16.09
CA GLY A 133 -19.75 -7.95 15.95
C GLY A 133 -20.63 -7.14 15.02
N TYR A 134 -20.05 -6.08 14.44
CA TYR A 134 -20.74 -5.18 13.53
C TYR A 134 -19.80 -4.66 12.45
N TRP A 135 -20.37 -4.38 11.29
CA TRP A 135 -19.65 -3.81 10.15
C TRP A 135 -19.75 -2.29 10.15
N TRP A 136 -18.65 -1.64 9.77
CA TRP A 136 -18.72 -0.27 9.29
C TRP A 136 -17.78 -0.06 8.10
N SER A 137 -18.18 0.90 7.28
CA SER A 137 -17.49 1.25 6.06
C SER A 137 -17.84 2.66 5.64
N SER A 138 -16.82 3.43 5.23
CA SER A 138 -17.03 4.70 4.53
C SER A 138 -17.28 4.49 3.03
N ILE A 139 -16.88 3.34 2.46
CA ILE A 139 -17.08 2.96 1.05
C ILE A 139 -17.21 1.43 0.91
N SER A 140 -18.21 0.92 0.18
CA SER A 140 -18.65 -0.50 0.17
C SER A 140 -17.59 -1.62 0.12
N HIS A 141 -16.36 -1.37 -0.34
CA HIS A 141 -15.29 -2.36 -0.45
C HIS A 141 -14.19 -2.22 0.63
N LYS A 142 -14.13 -1.11 1.37
CA LYS A 142 -13.24 -0.94 2.53
C LYS A 142 -14.06 -1.13 3.80
N ASN A 143 -14.37 -2.37 4.15
CA ASN A 143 -15.14 -2.69 5.35
C ASN A 143 -14.21 -3.16 6.47
N MET A 144 -14.48 -2.73 7.70
CA MET A 144 -13.85 -3.23 8.92
C MET A 144 -14.91 -3.89 9.79
N PHE A 145 -14.60 -5.07 10.35
CA PHE A 145 -15.48 -5.78 11.25
C PHE A 145 -15.04 -5.56 12.70
N TYR A 146 -15.91 -4.99 13.52
CA TYR A 146 -15.63 -4.68 14.92
C TYR A 146 -16.19 -5.79 15.79
N THR A 147 -15.35 -6.43 16.59
CA THR A 147 -15.72 -7.58 17.43
C THR A 147 -15.17 -7.43 18.85
N ASP A 148 -15.83 -8.04 19.82
CA ASP A 148 -15.32 -8.16 21.18
C ASP A 148 -14.52 -9.48 21.38
N ALA A 149 -14.41 -10.32 20.33
CA ALA A 149 -13.54 -11.50 20.31
C ALA A 149 -12.08 -11.10 20.57
N LYS A 150 -11.31 -11.96 21.25
CA LYS A 150 -9.91 -11.68 21.56
C LYS A 150 -9.00 -12.02 20.37
N PRO A 151 -7.99 -11.19 20.03
CA PRO A 151 -7.05 -11.48 18.95
C PRO A 151 -6.43 -12.87 19.06
N ASP A 152 -5.94 -13.24 20.26
CA ASP A 152 -5.29 -14.53 20.51
C ASP A 152 -6.22 -15.72 20.26
N ALA A 153 -7.52 -15.59 20.58
CA ALA A 153 -8.49 -16.65 20.33
C ALA A 153 -8.74 -16.86 18.83
N ILE A 154 -8.75 -15.78 18.03
CA ILE A 154 -8.89 -15.87 16.57
C ILE A 154 -7.64 -16.51 15.97
N LYS A 155 -6.45 -16.05 16.41
CA LYS A 155 -5.16 -16.59 15.98
C LYS A 155 -5.03 -18.08 16.31
N GLU A 156 -5.40 -18.47 17.53
CA GLU A 156 -5.41 -19.88 17.97
C GLU A 156 -6.31 -20.74 17.09
N ARG A 157 -7.53 -20.26 16.77
CA ARG A 157 -8.44 -21.00 15.86
C ARG A 157 -7.85 -21.15 14.47
N CYS A 158 -7.18 -20.14 13.93
CA CYS A 158 -6.48 -20.27 12.66
C CYS A 158 -5.33 -21.29 12.74
N ASN A 159 -4.50 -21.22 13.79
CA ASN A 159 -3.39 -22.17 13.99
C ASN A 159 -3.90 -23.62 14.07
N GLU A 160 -4.92 -23.88 14.88
CA GLU A 160 -5.52 -25.23 15.02
C GLU A 160 -6.15 -25.72 13.72
N THR A 161 -6.86 -24.84 13.00
CA THR A 161 -7.52 -25.18 11.73
C THR A 161 -6.50 -25.58 10.67
N LEU A 162 -5.41 -24.82 10.57
CA LEU A 162 -4.40 -24.99 9.52
C LEU A 162 -3.43 -26.13 9.84
N GLY A 163 -3.09 -26.34 11.12
CA GLY A 163 -2.24 -27.44 11.56
C GLY A 163 -0.81 -27.40 11.00
N VAL A 164 -0.37 -26.23 10.52
CA VAL A 164 0.96 -26.04 9.92
C VAL A 164 2.02 -25.89 11.01
N THR A 165 3.16 -26.57 10.86
CA THR A 165 4.19 -26.66 11.91
C THR A 165 5.49 -25.92 11.62
N HIS A 166 5.66 -25.36 10.41
CA HIS A 166 6.87 -24.61 10.05
C HIS A 166 6.73 -23.12 10.40
N GLU A 167 7.84 -22.48 10.77
CA GLU A 167 7.85 -21.09 11.24
C GLU A 167 7.47 -20.08 10.16
N THR A 168 7.71 -20.41 8.89
CA THR A 168 7.41 -19.57 7.71
C THR A 168 5.94 -19.62 7.27
N ALA A 169 5.06 -20.24 8.06
CA ALA A 169 3.64 -20.35 7.73
C ALA A 169 2.97 -18.97 7.63
N ASP A 170 3.51 -17.97 8.33
CA ASP A 170 3.14 -16.57 8.25
C ASP A 170 1.62 -16.36 8.27
N ILE A 171 0.96 -16.96 9.26
CA ILE A 171 -0.50 -17.02 9.32
C ILE A 171 -1.07 -15.61 9.52
N THR A 172 -2.00 -15.21 8.64
CA THR A 172 -2.80 -14.00 8.75
C THR A 172 -4.29 -14.33 8.68
N TYR A 173 -5.15 -13.43 9.14
CA TYR A 173 -6.59 -13.69 9.16
C TYR A 173 -7.44 -12.45 8.93
N PHE A 174 -8.59 -12.65 8.31
CA PHE A 174 -9.52 -11.58 7.93
C PHE A 174 -10.98 -12.01 8.11
N ALA A 175 -11.87 -11.05 8.33
CA ALA A 175 -13.31 -11.28 8.27
C ALA A 175 -13.75 -11.43 6.83
N ALA A 176 -14.61 -12.41 6.56
CA ALA A 176 -15.21 -12.61 5.25
C ALA A 176 -16.49 -13.44 5.37
N ASP A 177 -17.58 -12.99 4.75
CA ASP A 177 -18.85 -13.74 4.77
C ASP A 177 -18.90 -14.86 3.72
N THR A 178 -18.15 -14.71 2.64
CA THR A 178 -18.13 -15.66 1.52
C THR A 178 -16.73 -15.78 0.92
N ARG A 179 -16.55 -16.76 0.02
CA ARG A 179 -15.29 -16.89 -0.75
C ARG A 179 -15.00 -15.66 -1.63
N ALA A 180 -16.04 -14.94 -2.06
CA ALA A 180 -15.91 -13.75 -2.90
C ALA A 180 -15.68 -12.45 -2.11
N SER A 181 -15.84 -12.47 -0.79
CA SER A 181 -15.55 -11.33 0.07
C SER A 181 -14.05 -11.02 0.07
N TYR A 182 -13.69 -9.74 0.05
CA TYR A 182 -12.31 -9.29 0.22
C TYR A 182 -11.79 -9.61 1.62
N ASN A 183 -10.49 -9.37 1.83
CA ASN A 183 -9.85 -9.54 3.14
C ASN A 183 -10.18 -8.33 4.02
N HIS A 184 -11.20 -8.43 4.87
CA HIS A 184 -11.59 -7.33 5.75
C HIS A 184 -10.89 -7.41 7.11
N THR A 185 -10.31 -6.29 7.55
CA THR A 185 -9.67 -6.18 8.87
C THR A 185 -10.68 -6.47 9.98
N ILE A 186 -10.27 -7.30 10.94
CA ILE A 186 -11.03 -7.55 12.18
C ILE A 186 -10.49 -6.63 13.26
N TRP A 187 -11.24 -5.61 13.64
CA TRP A 187 -10.95 -4.74 14.77
C TRP A 187 -11.47 -5.34 16.07
N ASN A 188 -10.57 -5.62 17.00
CA ASN A 188 -10.93 -6.06 18.34
C ASN A 188 -11.18 -4.83 19.23
N ASN A 189 -12.44 -4.62 19.63
CA ASN A 189 -12.84 -3.55 20.53
C ASN A 189 -12.13 -3.69 21.88
N ASP A 190 -11.79 -2.54 22.46
CA ASP A 190 -11.15 -2.51 23.76
C ASP A 190 -12.19 -2.71 24.88
N SER A 191 -11.76 -3.25 26.02
CA SER A 191 -12.61 -3.35 27.21
C SER A 191 -12.87 -1.98 27.83
N ALA A 192 -13.93 -1.83 28.62
CA ALA A 192 -14.19 -0.57 29.33
C ALA A 192 -13.10 -0.27 30.38
N ALA A 193 -12.61 -1.30 31.08
CA ALA A 193 -11.45 -1.22 31.95
C ALA A 193 -10.19 -1.58 31.15
N GLN A 194 -9.25 -0.64 31.05
CA GLN A 194 -7.97 -0.84 30.37
C GLN A 194 -6.81 -0.38 31.26
N PRO A 195 -5.72 -1.17 31.36
CA PRO A 195 -4.47 -0.66 31.89
C PRO A 195 -3.89 0.41 30.96
N ASN A 196 -3.12 1.35 31.51
CA ASN A 196 -2.40 2.37 30.74
C ASN A 196 -1.13 1.76 30.12
N LYS A 197 -1.32 0.92 29.11
CA LYS A 197 -0.27 0.26 28.34
C LYS A 197 -0.68 0.12 26.87
N ILE A 198 0.30 -0.04 26.00
CA ILE A 198 0.10 -0.28 24.59
C ILE A 198 -0.65 -1.59 24.40
N ASN A 199 -1.73 -1.54 23.63
CA ASN A 199 -2.60 -2.69 23.36
C ASN A 199 -2.82 -2.93 21.85
N LYS A 200 -2.26 -2.09 20.98
CA LYS A 200 -2.27 -2.25 19.53
C LYS A 200 -1.22 -1.39 18.84
N VAL A 201 -0.82 -1.82 17.65
CA VAL A 201 0.00 -1.04 16.70
C VAL A 201 -0.91 -0.50 15.60
N ILE A 202 -0.83 0.80 15.33
CA ILE A 202 -1.54 1.48 14.23
C ILE A 202 -0.51 1.99 13.23
N VAL A 203 -0.61 1.53 11.99
CA VAL A 203 0.43 1.76 10.97
C VAL A 203 -0.02 2.75 9.92
N PHE A 204 0.80 3.77 9.69
CA PHE A 204 0.69 4.69 8.55
C PHE A 204 1.96 4.65 7.72
N GLY A 205 1.81 4.82 6.41
CA GLY A 205 2.95 4.87 5.52
C GLY A 205 2.65 4.43 4.10
N ASP A 206 3.67 3.85 3.47
CA ASP A 206 3.64 3.53 2.06
C ASP A 206 3.84 2.02 1.80
N SER A 207 4.44 1.63 0.67
CA SER A 207 4.66 0.21 0.33
C SER A 207 5.60 -0.54 1.27
N LEU A 208 6.47 0.14 2.03
CA LEU A 208 7.30 -0.52 3.05
C LEU A 208 6.51 -1.00 4.27
N SER A 209 5.25 -0.57 4.38
CA SER A 209 4.40 -0.85 5.53
C SER A 209 3.02 -1.40 5.15
N ASP A 210 2.54 -1.29 3.90
CA ASP A 210 1.23 -1.81 3.47
C ASP A 210 1.18 -3.36 3.53
N THR A 211 0.11 -3.86 4.16
CA THR A 211 -0.15 -5.30 4.37
C THR A 211 -1.37 -5.81 3.57
N GLY A 212 -1.90 -5.02 2.65
CA GLY A 212 -2.96 -5.46 1.73
C GLY A 212 -4.03 -4.43 1.37
N ASN A 213 -3.88 -3.15 1.74
CA ASN A 213 -4.81 -2.09 1.38
C ASN A 213 -4.87 -1.88 -0.13
N ILE A 214 -3.71 -1.72 -0.79
CA ILE A 214 -3.68 -1.61 -2.26
C ILE A 214 -4.03 -2.95 -2.94
N PHE A 215 -3.75 -4.07 -2.27
CA PHE A 215 -4.07 -5.42 -2.77
C PHE A 215 -5.58 -5.67 -2.83
N ASN A 216 -6.32 -5.32 -1.78
CA ASN A 216 -7.78 -5.33 -1.82
C ASN A 216 -8.32 -4.35 -2.87
N ALA A 217 -7.77 -3.13 -2.95
CA ALA A 217 -8.20 -2.13 -3.93
C ALA A 217 -7.95 -2.55 -5.39
N SER A 218 -6.93 -3.38 -5.62
CA SER A 218 -6.57 -3.94 -6.94
C SER A 218 -7.27 -5.26 -7.26
N GLN A 219 -8.21 -5.69 -6.41
CA GLN A 219 -8.91 -6.97 -6.53
C GLN A 219 -7.94 -8.16 -6.52
N TRP A 220 -6.93 -8.09 -5.64
CA TRP A 220 -5.89 -9.11 -5.42
C TRP A 220 -4.97 -9.35 -6.60
N ARG A 221 -4.76 -8.32 -7.44
CA ARG A 221 -3.90 -8.39 -8.63
C ARG A 221 -2.56 -7.68 -8.48
N PHE A 222 -2.46 -6.74 -7.54
CA PHE A 222 -1.29 -5.90 -7.35
C PHE A 222 -0.97 -5.73 -5.85
N PRO A 223 0.24 -6.10 -5.39
CA PRO A 223 1.24 -6.87 -6.14
C PRO A 223 0.75 -8.30 -6.45
N ASN A 224 1.36 -8.98 -7.42
CA ASN A 224 0.97 -10.31 -7.86
C ASN A 224 1.21 -11.34 -6.73
N PRO A 225 0.18 -12.07 -6.27
CA PRO A 225 0.31 -12.92 -5.08
C PRO A 225 1.18 -14.18 -5.29
N ASN A 226 1.64 -14.45 -6.51
CA ASN A 226 2.56 -15.55 -6.80
C ASN A 226 4.04 -15.14 -6.69
N SER A 227 4.33 -13.85 -6.58
CA SER A 227 5.69 -13.33 -6.41
C SER A 227 5.83 -12.33 -5.26
N TRP A 228 4.72 -11.95 -4.64
CA TRP A 228 4.67 -11.10 -3.45
C TRP A 228 3.71 -11.71 -2.45
N PHE A 229 4.08 -11.65 -1.17
CA PHE A 229 3.34 -12.34 -0.12
C PHE A 229 2.02 -11.63 0.18
N LEU A 230 0.89 -12.18 -0.30
CA LEU A 230 -0.48 -11.75 0.03
C LEU A 230 -0.67 -10.22 0.13
N GLY A 231 -0.22 -9.48 -0.88
CA GLY A 231 -0.39 -8.02 -0.94
C GLY A 231 0.71 -7.17 -0.29
N HIS A 232 1.68 -7.78 0.36
CA HIS A 232 2.87 -7.11 0.88
C HIS A 232 3.87 -6.85 -0.26
N PHE A 233 4.58 -5.73 -0.23
CA PHE A 233 5.68 -5.48 -1.17
C PHE A 233 6.97 -6.18 -0.72
N SER A 234 6.86 -7.45 -0.36
CA SER A 234 7.98 -8.31 0.05
C SER A 234 7.62 -9.79 -0.16
N ASN A 235 8.53 -10.70 0.19
CA ASN A 235 8.30 -12.15 0.16
C ASN A 235 7.74 -12.73 1.47
N GLY A 236 7.35 -11.88 2.42
CA GLY A 236 6.78 -12.26 3.71
C GLY A 236 6.29 -11.02 4.47
N PHE A 237 6.25 -11.11 5.79
CA PHE A 237 5.86 -10.00 6.66
C PHE A 237 6.75 -8.76 6.51
N VAL A 238 6.16 -7.59 6.74
CA VAL A 238 6.88 -6.31 6.82
C VAL A 238 7.27 -5.97 8.26
N TRP A 239 8.11 -4.94 8.43
CA TRP A 239 8.73 -4.60 9.72
C TRP A 239 7.71 -4.32 10.83
N THR A 240 6.55 -3.75 10.49
CA THR A 240 5.49 -3.43 11.45
C THR A 240 4.81 -4.68 12.00
N GLU A 241 4.65 -5.72 11.19
CA GLU A 241 4.08 -7.00 11.64
C GLU A 241 5.03 -7.71 12.60
N TYR A 242 6.33 -7.72 12.31
CA TYR A 242 7.34 -8.23 13.24
C TYR A 242 7.42 -7.40 14.54
N LEU A 243 7.26 -6.07 14.45
CA LEU A 243 7.16 -5.21 15.62
C LEU A 243 5.95 -5.60 16.49
N ALA A 244 4.78 -5.73 15.88
CA ALA A 244 3.55 -6.11 16.59
C ALA A 244 3.63 -7.51 17.20
N GLN A 245 4.24 -8.47 16.49
CA GLN A 245 4.52 -9.82 17.00
C GLN A 245 5.46 -9.77 18.22
N GLY A 246 6.55 -8.99 18.15
CA GLY A 246 7.49 -8.81 19.25
C GLY A 246 6.88 -8.14 20.49
N LEU A 247 5.86 -7.31 20.30
CA LEU A 247 5.10 -6.67 21.37
C LEU A 247 3.88 -7.49 21.83
N ASN A 248 3.55 -8.58 21.13
CA ASN A 248 2.36 -9.40 21.34
C ASN A 248 1.05 -8.59 21.40
N VAL A 249 0.85 -7.71 20.42
CA VAL A 249 -0.36 -6.90 20.27
C VAL A 249 -0.90 -6.97 18.84
N PRO A 250 -2.22 -6.78 18.63
CA PRO A 250 -2.77 -6.69 17.28
C PRO A 250 -2.22 -5.49 16.51
N ILE A 251 -2.16 -5.63 15.19
CA ILE A 251 -1.74 -4.60 14.24
C ILE A 251 -2.90 -4.20 13.33
N TYR A 252 -3.03 -2.90 13.08
CA TYR A 252 -4.03 -2.34 12.18
C TYR A 252 -3.37 -1.37 11.19
N ASN A 253 -3.60 -1.60 9.90
CA ASN A 253 -2.80 -0.99 8.86
C ASN A 253 -3.61 -0.01 8.00
N TRP A 254 -3.15 1.23 7.95
CA TRP A 254 -3.64 2.29 7.07
C TRP A 254 -2.61 2.72 6.03
N ALA A 255 -1.41 2.13 6.01
CA ALA A 255 -0.42 2.35 4.97
C ALA A 255 -0.97 1.89 3.62
N VAL A 256 -0.61 2.58 2.54
CA VAL A 256 -1.05 2.22 1.19
C VAL A 256 0.14 2.20 0.26
N GLY A 257 0.34 1.08 -0.42
CA GLY A 257 1.42 0.90 -1.37
C GLY A 257 1.38 1.93 -2.51
N GLY A 258 2.39 2.79 -2.55
CA GLY A 258 2.63 3.79 -3.59
C GLY A 258 3.71 3.36 -4.59
N ALA A 259 4.02 2.06 -4.68
CA ALA A 259 4.89 1.54 -5.73
C ALA A 259 4.31 1.90 -7.11
N ALA A 260 5.16 2.00 -8.14
CA ALA A 260 5.00 2.72 -9.42
C ALA A 260 3.73 2.46 -10.30
N GLY A 261 2.67 1.82 -9.80
CA GLY A 261 1.34 1.72 -10.40
C GLY A 261 0.57 3.05 -10.35
N ARG A 262 0.85 3.94 -11.30
CA ARG A 262 0.14 5.21 -11.51
C ARG A 262 -1.38 5.00 -11.65
N ASN A 263 -2.19 5.74 -10.89
CA ASN A 263 -3.60 6.12 -11.12
C ASN A 263 -4.66 5.05 -11.46
N GLN A 264 -4.31 3.76 -11.58
CA GLN A 264 -5.27 2.73 -12.00
C GLN A 264 -6.16 2.24 -10.86
N TYR A 265 -5.72 2.42 -9.61
CA TYR A 265 -6.45 2.03 -8.42
C TYR A 265 -6.73 3.28 -7.58
N VAL A 266 -8.01 3.48 -7.22
CA VAL A 266 -8.59 4.65 -6.52
C VAL A 266 -8.09 4.80 -5.07
N ALA A 267 -6.94 4.21 -4.72
CA ALA A 267 -6.43 4.10 -3.37
C ALA A 267 -5.19 4.95 -3.08
N LEU A 268 -4.63 5.66 -4.06
CA LEU A 268 -3.47 6.54 -3.83
C LEU A 268 -3.89 7.74 -2.97
N THR A 269 -3.65 7.64 -1.67
CA THR A 269 -3.97 8.65 -0.67
C THR A 269 -2.69 9.01 0.10
N GLY A 270 -2.36 10.30 0.14
CA GLY A 270 -1.26 10.80 0.98
C GLY A 270 -1.50 10.49 2.45
N VAL A 271 -0.45 10.52 3.28
CA VAL A 271 -0.55 10.10 4.69
C VAL A 271 -1.55 10.90 5.52
N TYR A 272 -1.83 12.15 5.15
CA TYR A 272 -2.92 12.94 5.72
C TYR A 272 -4.28 12.23 5.63
N GLU A 273 -4.60 11.69 4.45
CA GLU A 273 -5.87 10.98 4.20
C GLU A 273 -5.92 9.62 4.90
N GLN A 274 -4.76 8.96 5.07
CA GLN A 274 -4.67 7.73 5.87
C GLN A 274 -5.06 8.02 7.33
N VAL A 275 -4.52 9.10 7.93
CA VAL A 275 -4.88 9.53 9.29
C VAL A 275 -6.36 9.95 9.37
N SER A 276 -6.87 10.69 8.38
CA SER A 276 -8.28 11.08 8.33
C SER A 276 -9.22 9.89 8.25
N SER A 277 -8.90 8.90 7.41
CA SER A 277 -9.61 7.63 7.32
C SER A 277 -9.61 6.93 8.67
N TYR A 278 -8.43 6.72 9.27
CA TYR A 278 -8.29 6.10 10.59
C TYR A 278 -9.17 6.78 11.65
N LEU A 279 -9.11 8.11 11.77
CA LEU A 279 -9.91 8.84 12.75
C LEU A 279 -11.42 8.63 12.55
N THR A 280 -11.86 8.43 11.30
CA THR A 280 -13.25 8.12 10.98
C THR A 280 -13.62 6.72 11.47
N TYR A 281 -12.81 5.69 11.20
CA TYR A 281 -13.05 4.33 11.71
C TYR A 281 -13.02 4.28 13.25
N MET A 282 -12.15 5.06 13.90
CA MET A 282 -12.05 5.06 15.36
C MET A 282 -13.28 5.62 16.08
N GLN A 283 -14.13 6.38 15.40
CA GLN A 283 -15.42 6.81 15.97
C GLN A 283 -16.39 5.63 16.18
N LEU A 284 -16.16 4.49 15.53
CA LEU A 284 -16.98 3.30 15.63
C LEU A 284 -16.44 2.28 16.63
N ALA A 285 -15.17 2.40 17.01
CA ALA A 285 -14.52 1.52 17.97
C ALA A 285 -15.06 1.77 19.39
N LYS A 286 -15.37 0.71 20.14
CA LYS A 286 -15.81 0.82 21.53
C LYS A 286 -14.60 0.98 22.45
N ASN A 287 -14.74 1.90 23.42
CA ASN A 287 -13.76 2.17 24.48
C ASN A 287 -12.34 2.54 23.99
N TYR A 288 -12.21 2.98 22.73
CA TYR A 288 -10.91 3.25 22.15
C TYR A 288 -10.19 4.41 22.86
N GLN A 289 -8.93 4.18 23.23
CA GLN A 289 -8.05 5.17 23.85
C GLN A 289 -6.78 5.33 22.99
N PRO A 290 -6.65 6.41 22.21
CA PRO A 290 -5.48 6.65 21.36
C PRO A 290 -4.14 6.61 22.12
N GLU A 291 -4.14 7.01 23.39
CA GLU A 291 -2.97 6.96 24.27
C GLU A 291 -2.46 5.55 24.59
N ASN A 292 -3.29 4.51 24.38
CA ASN A 292 -2.92 3.10 24.53
C ASN A 292 -2.52 2.44 23.19
N SER A 293 -2.33 3.24 22.13
CA SER A 293 -1.86 2.75 20.83
C SER A 293 -0.41 3.15 20.59
N LEU A 294 0.34 2.29 19.90
CA LEU A 294 1.63 2.62 19.32
C LEU A 294 1.42 2.95 17.83
N PHE A 295 1.66 4.21 17.47
CA PHE A 295 1.56 4.63 16.08
C PHE A 295 2.91 4.47 15.39
N THR A 296 2.93 3.97 14.15
CA THR A 296 4.13 3.98 13.32
C THR A 296 3.93 4.88 12.12
N LEU A 297 4.94 5.65 11.77
CA LEU A 297 4.91 6.51 10.58
C LEU A 297 6.26 6.49 9.84
N GLU A 298 6.21 5.95 8.63
CA GLU A 298 7.27 6.01 7.62
C GLU A 298 6.59 6.43 6.30
N PHE A 299 7.04 7.51 5.67
CA PHE A 299 6.38 8.03 4.47
C PHE A 299 7.30 8.94 3.66
N GLY A 300 7.27 8.80 2.34
CA GLY A 300 7.83 9.76 1.39
C GLY A 300 8.77 9.16 0.35
N LEU A 301 9.19 7.90 0.50
CA LEU A 301 10.04 7.24 -0.50
C LEU A 301 9.31 7.09 -1.83
N ASN A 302 8.07 6.60 -1.81
CA ASN A 302 7.27 6.51 -3.04
C ASN A 302 7.04 7.89 -3.68
N ASP A 303 6.77 8.93 -2.89
CA ASP A 303 6.57 10.32 -3.35
C ASP A 303 7.78 10.86 -4.12
N PHE A 304 9.00 10.58 -3.64
CA PHE A 304 10.23 11.03 -4.28
C PHE A 304 10.62 10.18 -5.49
N MET A 305 10.42 8.86 -5.43
CA MET A 305 10.84 7.93 -6.50
C MET A 305 9.84 7.86 -7.65
N ASN A 306 8.54 7.81 -7.36
CA ASN A 306 7.52 7.43 -8.35
C ASN A 306 6.64 8.60 -8.80
N TYR A 307 6.49 9.62 -7.95
CA TYR A 307 5.53 10.70 -8.18
C TYR A 307 6.17 12.07 -8.40
N ASN A 308 7.50 12.16 -8.31
CA ASN A 308 8.28 13.39 -8.44
C ASN A 308 7.75 14.55 -7.58
N ARG A 309 7.19 14.24 -6.40
CA ARG A 309 6.75 15.31 -5.49
C ARG A 309 7.93 16.08 -4.95
N SER A 310 7.71 17.35 -4.64
CA SER A 310 8.73 18.20 -4.03
C SER A 310 8.92 17.85 -2.56
N LEU A 311 10.11 18.15 -2.04
CA LEU A 311 10.38 18.00 -0.62
C LEU A 311 9.42 18.83 0.25
N ALA A 312 9.01 20.02 -0.21
CA ALA A 312 8.11 20.89 0.53
C ALA A 312 6.71 20.28 0.69
N GLU A 313 6.15 19.69 -0.38
CA GLU A 313 4.85 19.03 -0.35
C GLU A 313 4.85 17.83 0.60
N VAL A 314 5.87 16.97 0.51
CA VAL A 314 5.96 15.78 1.38
C VAL A 314 6.15 16.18 2.85
N LYS A 315 6.93 17.23 3.14
CA LYS A 315 7.04 17.79 4.50
C LYS A 315 5.70 18.30 5.02
N ALA A 316 4.92 18.99 4.20
CA ALA A 316 3.62 19.52 4.59
C ALA A 316 2.62 18.40 4.93
N ASP A 317 2.57 17.35 4.12
CA ASP A 317 1.70 16.19 4.36
C ASP A 317 2.10 15.45 5.65
N TYR A 318 3.40 15.20 5.83
CA TYR A 318 3.94 14.52 7.00
C TYR A 318 3.69 15.33 8.29
N SER A 319 3.94 16.65 8.24
CA SER A 319 3.62 17.57 9.34
C SER A 319 2.14 17.52 9.70
N SER A 320 1.26 17.59 8.70
CA SER A 320 -0.19 17.62 8.90
C SER A 320 -0.70 16.30 9.49
N ALA A 321 -0.14 15.16 9.09
CA ALA A 321 -0.45 13.87 9.67
C ALA A 321 -0.05 13.78 11.15
N LEU A 322 1.17 14.24 11.52
CA LEU A 322 1.61 14.26 12.91
C LEU A 322 0.76 15.18 13.78
N ILE A 323 0.43 16.38 13.29
CA ILE A 323 -0.46 17.33 14.00
C ILE A 323 -1.79 16.64 14.32
N ARG A 324 -2.43 16.02 13.31
CA ARG A 324 -3.73 15.35 13.51
C ARG A 324 -3.67 14.18 14.47
N LEU A 325 -2.61 13.37 14.43
CA LEU A 325 -2.44 12.26 15.37
C LEU A 325 -2.32 12.79 16.80
N VAL A 326 -1.50 13.81 17.02
CA VAL A 326 -1.27 14.39 18.35
C VAL A 326 -2.53 15.11 18.86
N ASP A 327 -3.23 15.86 18.02
CA ASP A 327 -4.52 16.49 18.33
C ASP A 327 -5.58 15.44 18.69
N ALA A 328 -5.54 14.28 18.03
CA ALA A 328 -6.33 13.10 18.35
C ALA A 328 -5.80 12.29 19.54
N ARG A 329 -4.92 12.87 20.35
CA ARG A 329 -4.36 12.31 21.60
C ARG A 329 -3.41 11.12 21.44
N ALA A 330 -2.81 10.92 20.26
CA ALA A 330 -1.69 9.99 20.13
C ALA A 330 -0.54 10.38 21.08
N LYS A 331 -0.02 9.41 21.84
CA LYS A 331 1.06 9.64 22.82
C LYS A 331 2.33 8.83 22.57
N ASN A 332 2.25 7.73 21.82
CA ASN A 332 3.35 6.81 21.59
C ASN A 332 3.53 6.64 20.09
N ILE A 333 4.63 7.13 19.54
CA ILE A 333 4.87 7.13 18.09
C ILE A 333 6.28 6.63 17.79
N VAL A 334 6.41 5.75 16.82
CA VAL A 334 7.67 5.34 16.19
C VAL A 334 7.77 6.02 14.84
N LEU A 335 8.82 6.82 14.66
CA LEU A 335 9.18 7.45 13.39
C LEU A 335 10.45 6.79 12.86
N LEU A 336 10.53 6.61 11.55
CA LEU A 336 11.73 6.14 10.87
C LEU A 336 12.30 7.28 10.01
N THR A 337 13.63 7.43 10.02
CA THR A 337 14.28 8.09 8.87
C THR A 337 14.11 7.20 7.65
N LEU A 338 14.01 7.80 6.46
CA LEU A 338 13.89 7.08 5.20
C LEU A 338 15.24 6.46 4.82
N PRO A 339 15.33 5.15 4.49
CA PRO A 339 16.54 4.58 3.92
C PRO A 339 16.95 5.27 2.62
N ASP A 340 18.24 5.29 2.28
CA ASP A 340 18.68 5.76 0.97
C ASP A 340 18.25 4.75 -0.11
N ALA A 341 17.03 4.92 -0.62
CA ALA A 341 16.49 4.06 -1.66
C ALA A 341 17.30 4.09 -2.96
N THR A 342 18.19 5.06 -3.14
CA THR A 342 19.11 5.08 -4.30
C THR A 342 20.14 3.96 -4.30
N ARG A 343 20.24 3.20 -3.20
CA ARG A 343 21.00 1.95 -3.10
C ARG A 343 20.27 0.74 -3.71
N ALA A 344 18.97 0.84 -3.95
CA ALA A 344 18.18 -0.27 -4.49
C ALA A 344 18.54 -0.57 -5.95
N PRO A 345 18.45 -1.85 -6.39
CA PRO A 345 18.84 -2.24 -7.74
C PRO A 345 18.16 -1.45 -8.87
N GLN A 346 16.95 -0.91 -8.67
CA GLN A 346 16.24 -0.11 -9.67
C GLN A 346 17.04 1.10 -10.17
N PHE A 347 17.95 1.64 -9.35
CA PHE A 347 18.75 2.81 -9.70
C PHE A 347 19.92 2.49 -10.63
N GLN A 348 20.19 1.21 -10.90
CA GLN A 348 21.06 0.78 -12.01
C GLN A 348 20.51 1.23 -13.37
N TYR A 349 19.19 1.47 -13.47
CA TYR A 349 18.51 1.94 -14.67
C TYR A 349 18.26 3.46 -14.65
N SER A 350 18.83 4.19 -13.70
CA SER A 350 18.65 5.65 -13.54
C SER A 350 19.92 6.42 -13.91
N THR A 351 19.76 7.70 -14.26
CA THR A 351 20.90 8.59 -14.45
C THR A 351 21.47 9.05 -13.09
N GLN A 352 22.73 9.47 -13.09
CA GLN A 352 23.37 10.04 -11.90
C GLN A 352 22.62 11.26 -11.36
N GLU A 353 22.08 12.12 -12.25
CA GLU A 353 21.27 13.28 -11.87
C GLU A 353 19.98 12.88 -11.15
N GLN A 354 19.31 11.82 -11.60
CA GLN A 354 18.11 11.29 -10.93
C GLN A 354 18.44 10.73 -9.55
N ILE A 355 19.55 9.97 -9.45
CA ILE A 355 20.06 9.45 -8.18
C ILE A 355 20.34 10.60 -7.19
N GLU A 356 21.07 11.62 -7.60
CA GLU A 356 21.41 12.78 -6.75
C GLU A 356 20.17 13.57 -6.34
N THR A 357 19.21 13.72 -7.26
CA THR A 357 17.92 14.38 -6.99
C THR A 357 17.13 13.62 -5.92
N VAL A 358 16.96 12.30 -6.05
CA VAL A 358 16.23 11.50 -5.05
C VAL A 358 16.97 11.50 -3.72
N ARG A 359 18.29 11.28 -3.73
CA ARG A 359 19.12 11.26 -2.51
C ARG A 359 19.05 12.58 -1.74
N SER A 360 19.12 13.73 -2.44
CA SER A 360 19.01 15.03 -1.79
C SER A 360 17.65 15.26 -1.13
N LYS A 361 16.55 14.79 -1.75
CA LYS A 361 15.21 14.82 -1.15
C LYS A 361 15.13 13.93 0.11
N ILE A 362 15.70 12.71 0.06
CA ILE A 362 15.77 11.80 1.21
C ILE A 362 16.54 12.44 2.38
N ILE A 363 17.72 13.02 2.12
CA ILE A 363 18.52 13.70 3.14
C ILE A 363 17.73 14.87 3.77
N GLY A 364 17.11 15.70 2.92
CA GLY A 364 16.31 16.84 3.38
C GLY A 364 15.06 16.44 4.16
N MET A 365 14.47 15.29 3.86
CA MET A 365 13.34 14.72 4.59
C MET A 365 13.79 14.14 5.92
N ASN A 366 14.91 13.41 5.96
CA ASN A 366 15.46 12.84 7.19
C ASN A 366 15.90 13.90 8.21
N ALA A 367 16.39 15.05 7.74
CA ALA A 367 16.63 16.21 8.61
C ALA A 367 15.32 16.71 9.24
N PHE A 368 14.25 16.82 8.44
CA PHE A 368 12.94 17.26 8.92
C PHE A 368 12.29 16.26 9.88
N ILE A 369 12.36 14.95 9.62
CA ILE A 369 11.83 13.93 10.53
C ILE A 369 12.51 14.01 11.90
N ARG A 370 13.84 14.22 11.93
CA ARG A 370 14.60 14.46 13.17
C ARG A 370 14.11 15.71 13.91
N GLU A 371 13.80 16.80 13.20
CA GLU A 371 13.26 18.02 13.79
C GLU A 371 11.86 17.81 14.37
N GLN A 372 10.97 17.12 13.63
CA GLN A 372 9.62 16.79 14.09
C GLN A 372 9.64 15.91 15.34
N ALA A 373 10.49 14.87 15.36
CA ALA A 373 10.65 14.00 16.51
C ALA A 373 11.02 14.80 17.77
N ARG A 374 12.04 15.66 17.68
CA ARG A 374 12.47 16.53 18.79
C ARG A 374 11.37 17.50 19.23
N TYR A 375 10.67 18.09 18.27
CA TYR A 375 9.57 19.02 18.55
C TYR A 375 8.47 18.36 19.40
N TYR A 376 7.98 17.18 19.01
CA TYR A 376 6.94 16.49 19.75
C TYR A 376 7.44 15.87 21.07
N GLN A 377 8.70 15.44 21.15
CA GLN A 377 9.32 15.05 22.41
C GLN A 377 9.31 16.21 23.43
N MET A 378 9.64 17.43 23.01
CA MET A 378 9.57 18.63 23.86
C MET A 378 8.13 18.96 24.33
N GLN A 379 7.11 18.49 23.60
CA GLN A 379 5.70 18.59 24.00
C GLN A 379 5.22 17.43 24.89
N GLY A 380 6.12 16.51 25.27
CA GLY A 380 5.80 15.37 26.13
C GLY A 380 5.16 14.20 25.39
N ILE A 381 5.25 14.14 24.06
CA ILE A 381 4.89 12.94 23.29
C ILE A 381 6.06 11.97 23.34
N ARG A 382 5.79 10.67 23.55
CA ARG A 382 6.82 9.63 23.49
C ARG A 382 7.09 9.31 22.03
N ILE A 383 8.21 9.78 21.52
CA ILE A 383 8.66 9.50 20.15
C ILE A 383 9.92 8.65 20.21
N ALA A 384 9.85 7.45 19.65
CA ALA A 384 11.01 6.70 19.21
C ALA A 384 11.37 7.15 17.80
N LEU A 385 12.59 7.64 17.58
CA LEU A 385 13.10 7.93 16.25
C LEU A 385 14.17 6.92 15.89
N PHE A 386 13.82 5.98 15.01
CA PHE A 386 14.74 4.99 14.52
C PHE A 386 15.48 5.47 13.27
N ASP A 387 16.81 5.41 13.28
CA ASP A 387 17.62 5.83 12.13
C ASP A 387 17.77 4.70 11.09
N ALA A 388 16.69 4.39 10.38
CA ALA A 388 16.69 3.36 9.35
C ALA A 388 17.66 3.69 8.19
N HIS A 389 17.91 4.98 7.92
CA HIS A 389 18.92 5.41 6.95
C HIS A 389 20.31 4.89 7.30
N ALA A 390 20.77 5.13 8.54
CA ALA A 390 22.09 4.68 8.98
C ALA A 390 22.20 3.14 8.98
N LEU A 391 21.15 2.45 9.44
CA LEU A 391 21.14 0.99 9.44
C LEU A 391 21.20 0.43 8.02
N PHE A 392 20.42 0.98 7.09
CA PHE A 392 20.36 0.52 5.71
C PHE A 392 21.64 0.83 4.93
N ASP A 393 22.28 1.98 5.17
CA ASP A 393 23.60 2.29 4.62
C ASP A 393 24.65 1.27 5.07
N SER A 394 24.67 0.94 6.37
CA SER A 394 25.60 -0.07 6.90
C SER A 394 25.34 -1.45 6.28
N MET A 395 24.07 -1.84 6.19
CA MET A 395 23.62 -3.12 5.64
C MET A 395 23.96 -3.28 4.16
N THR A 396 23.75 -2.24 3.35
CA THR A 396 24.05 -2.29 1.91
C THR A 396 25.54 -2.18 1.63
N ALA A 397 26.31 -1.51 2.49
CA ALA A 397 27.77 -1.43 2.35
C ALA A 397 28.50 -2.70 2.80
N ASN A 398 28.01 -3.38 3.86
CA ASN A 398 28.68 -4.53 4.47
C ASN A 398 27.69 -5.68 4.79
N PRO A 399 26.96 -6.22 3.80
CA PRO A 399 25.84 -7.15 4.05
C PRO A 399 26.22 -8.37 4.90
N GLU A 400 27.42 -8.91 4.74
CA GLU A 400 27.88 -10.08 5.49
C GLU A 400 27.94 -9.85 7.01
N GLN A 401 28.27 -8.62 7.45
CA GLN A 401 28.27 -8.25 8.87
C GLN A 401 26.86 -8.24 9.47
N HIS A 402 25.85 -8.12 8.61
CA HIS A 402 24.45 -8.08 8.96
C HIS A 402 23.72 -9.40 8.66
N GLY A 403 24.44 -10.45 8.25
CA GLY A 403 23.87 -11.76 7.97
C GLY A 403 23.28 -11.93 6.56
N PHE A 404 23.52 -10.98 5.66
CA PHE A 404 23.13 -11.06 4.24
C PHE A 404 24.35 -11.39 3.37
N ALA A 405 24.13 -12.00 2.22
CA ALA A 405 25.16 -12.26 1.22
C ALA A 405 25.09 -11.26 0.06
N ASN A 406 23.90 -10.77 -0.28
CA ASN A 406 23.69 -9.88 -1.41
C ASN A 406 22.85 -8.66 -1.02
N ALA A 407 23.36 -7.47 -1.37
CA ALA A 407 22.67 -6.20 -1.17
C ALA A 407 22.74 -5.26 -2.39
N SER A 408 23.00 -5.81 -3.58
CA SER A 408 23.18 -5.04 -4.81
C SER A 408 22.33 -5.55 -5.98
N SER A 409 21.77 -6.76 -5.86
CA SER A 409 20.93 -7.38 -6.88
C SER A 409 19.59 -7.83 -6.27
N PRO A 410 18.51 -7.83 -7.06
CA PRO A 410 17.24 -8.38 -6.61
C PRO A 410 17.33 -9.90 -6.46
N CYS A 411 16.58 -10.46 -5.51
CA CYS A 411 16.40 -11.91 -5.41
C CYS A 411 15.60 -12.46 -6.60
N LEU A 412 14.52 -11.77 -7.01
CA LEU A 412 13.75 -12.08 -8.21
C LEU A 412 14.56 -11.81 -9.49
N ASP A 413 14.36 -12.63 -10.52
CA ASP A 413 14.99 -12.45 -11.83
C ASP A 413 14.33 -11.34 -12.65
N ILE A 414 14.58 -10.09 -12.24
CA ILE A 414 14.05 -8.88 -12.86
C ILE A 414 15.22 -7.98 -13.27
N GLN A 415 15.40 -7.82 -14.59
CA GLN A 415 16.52 -7.08 -15.19
C GLN A 415 16.09 -5.70 -15.75
N ARG A 416 15.09 -5.07 -15.11
CA ARG A 416 14.56 -3.75 -15.47
C ARG A 416 13.87 -3.09 -14.27
N SER A 417 13.54 -1.81 -14.40
CA SER A 417 12.61 -1.12 -13.50
C SER A 417 11.30 -0.83 -14.23
N SER A 418 10.21 -1.50 -13.84
CA SER A 418 8.89 -1.27 -14.40
C SER A 418 7.77 -1.53 -13.38
N ALA A 419 6.81 -0.62 -13.33
CA ALA A 419 5.58 -0.79 -12.55
C ALA A 419 4.78 -2.04 -12.96
N ALA A 420 4.92 -2.47 -14.20
CA ALA A 420 4.21 -3.64 -14.72
C ALA A 420 4.70 -4.94 -14.07
N ASP A 421 5.93 -4.98 -13.55
CA ASP A 421 6.50 -6.20 -12.96
C ASP A 421 5.68 -6.65 -11.74
N TYR A 422 5.13 -5.74 -10.95
CA TYR A 422 4.22 -6.09 -9.84
C TYR A 422 2.90 -6.75 -10.27
N LEU A 423 2.54 -6.77 -11.57
CA LEU A 423 1.34 -7.44 -12.07
C LEU A 423 1.61 -8.87 -12.54
N TYR A 424 2.87 -9.26 -12.72
CA TYR A 424 3.27 -10.55 -13.25
C TYR A 424 4.00 -11.39 -12.22
N SER A 425 4.02 -12.70 -12.42
CA SER A 425 4.86 -13.60 -11.61
C SER A 425 6.28 -13.65 -12.17
N HIS A 426 7.26 -13.68 -11.27
CA HIS A 426 8.69 -13.80 -11.56
C HIS A 426 9.28 -14.97 -10.77
N SER A 427 10.29 -15.60 -11.35
CA SER A 427 11.08 -16.63 -10.66
C SER A 427 12.23 -15.99 -9.89
N LEU A 428 12.84 -16.75 -8.98
CA LEU A 428 14.10 -16.35 -8.34
C LEU A 428 15.24 -16.36 -9.36
N SER A 429 16.20 -15.46 -9.18
CA SER A 429 17.50 -15.54 -9.83
C SER A 429 18.24 -16.81 -9.40
N ALA A 430 19.18 -17.29 -10.23
CA ALA A 430 19.95 -18.48 -9.93
C ALA A 430 20.76 -18.35 -8.62
N GLU A 431 21.27 -17.14 -8.33
CA GLU A 431 22.00 -16.87 -7.09
C GLU A 431 21.07 -16.92 -5.87
N CYS A 432 19.89 -16.31 -5.96
CA CYS A 432 18.94 -16.33 -4.85
C CYS A 432 18.40 -17.74 -4.59
N ALA A 433 18.05 -18.50 -5.65
CA ALA A 433 17.61 -19.88 -5.51
C ALA A 433 18.67 -20.80 -4.87
N ALA A 434 19.96 -20.49 -5.02
CA ALA A 434 21.05 -21.26 -4.43
C ALA A 434 21.31 -20.92 -2.94
N GLN A 435 21.08 -19.67 -2.55
CA GLN A 435 21.41 -19.17 -1.20
C GLN A 435 20.19 -19.04 -0.27
N GLY A 436 18.99 -18.98 -0.84
CA GLY A 436 17.76 -18.61 -0.16
C GLY A 436 17.57 -17.09 -0.06
N SER A 437 16.32 -16.67 -0.15
CA SER A 437 15.88 -15.27 -0.12
C SER A 437 16.23 -14.53 1.17
N ASP A 438 16.35 -15.25 2.30
CA ASP A 438 16.75 -14.67 3.59
C ASP A 438 18.21 -14.16 3.61
N ARG A 439 19.01 -14.50 2.59
CA ARG A 439 20.38 -14.02 2.39
C ARG A 439 20.44 -12.77 1.51
N PHE A 440 19.32 -12.28 1.00
CA PHE A 440 19.23 -11.11 0.13
C PHE A 440 18.62 -9.93 0.89
N VAL A 441 19.18 -8.73 0.69
CA VAL A 441 18.56 -7.50 1.22
C VAL A 441 17.31 -7.14 0.43
N PHE A 442 17.36 -7.28 -0.89
CA PHE A 442 16.31 -6.86 -1.83
C PHE A 442 15.55 -8.06 -2.40
N TRP A 443 14.22 -8.01 -2.34
CA TRP A 443 13.36 -9.02 -2.95
C TRP A 443 13.26 -8.81 -4.46
N GLU A 444 12.86 -7.61 -4.85
CA GLU A 444 12.86 -7.13 -6.23
C GLU A 444 13.72 -5.88 -6.34
N VAL A 445 13.70 -5.19 -7.49
CA VAL A 445 14.59 -4.05 -7.74
C VAL A 445 14.38 -2.85 -6.82
N THR A 446 13.25 -2.76 -6.11
CA THR A 446 12.96 -1.67 -5.16
C THR A 446 12.89 -2.13 -3.70
N HIS A 447 12.08 -3.15 -3.38
CA HIS A 447 11.72 -3.45 -2.00
C HIS A 447 12.62 -4.48 -1.30
N PRO A 448 12.77 -4.36 0.03
CA PRO A 448 13.52 -5.32 0.83
C PRO A 448 12.81 -6.67 0.97
N THR A 449 13.59 -7.72 1.26
CA THR A 449 13.07 -9.03 1.67
C THR A 449 12.46 -8.99 3.07
N THR A 450 11.68 -10.00 3.41
CA THR A 450 11.11 -10.16 4.75
C THR A 450 12.20 -10.34 5.82
N ALA A 451 13.34 -10.93 5.47
CA ALA A 451 14.52 -11.01 6.34
C ALA A 451 15.07 -9.63 6.71
N THR A 452 15.17 -8.71 5.74
CA THR A 452 15.53 -7.31 5.99
C THR A 452 14.50 -6.60 6.88
N HIS A 453 13.20 -6.81 6.61
CA HIS A 453 12.14 -6.26 7.46
C HIS A 453 12.21 -6.78 8.90
N ARG A 454 12.44 -8.08 9.10
CA ARG A 454 12.64 -8.71 10.41
C ARG A 454 13.86 -8.12 11.12
N TYR A 455 14.97 -7.96 10.40
CA TYR A 455 16.20 -7.37 10.92
C TYR A 455 15.98 -5.94 11.43
N ILE A 456 15.28 -5.10 10.66
CA ILE A 456 14.91 -3.73 11.07
C ILE A 456 14.02 -3.76 12.33
N ALA A 457 12.97 -4.59 12.34
CA ALA A 457 12.06 -4.69 13.48
C ALA A 457 12.77 -5.15 14.76
N GLN A 458 13.71 -6.10 14.65
CA GLN A 458 14.51 -6.56 15.79
C GLN A 458 15.39 -5.44 16.36
N HIS A 459 15.96 -4.56 15.52
CA HIS A 459 16.71 -3.40 16.01
C HIS A 459 15.81 -2.43 16.74
N ILE A 460 14.64 -2.11 16.17
CA ILE A 460 13.64 -1.25 16.82
C ILE A 460 13.21 -1.81 18.18
N LEU A 461 12.87 -3.10 18.24
CA LEU A 461 12.49 -3.80 19.46
C LEU A 461 13.61 -3.74 20.51
N ALA A 462 14.86 -3.90 20.10
CA ALA A 462 16.02 -3.93 20.99
C ALA A 462 16.43 -2.55 21.52
N THR A 463 16.28 -1.47 20.73
CA THR A 463 16.84 -0.15 21.09
C THR A 463 15.79 0.87 21.48
N GLU A 464 14.59 0.82 20.89
CA GLU A 464 13.65 1.94 20.97
C GLU A 464 12.49 1.72 21.94
N MET A 465 12.12 0.46 22.21
CA MET A 465 10.84 0.15 22.86
C MET A 465 10.79 0.41 24.36
N GLY A 466 11.95 0.51 25.03
CA GLY A 466 12.02 0.70 26.50
C GLY A 466 11.42 2.01 27.02
N GLN A 467 11.10 2.97 26.14
CA GLN A 467 10.47 4.24 26.51
C GLN A 467 8.94 4.19 26.58
N PHE A 468 8.31 3.12 26.08
CA PHE A 468 6.87 3.01 25.97
C PHE A 468 6.25 2.21 27.12
N PRO A 469 4.96 2.45 27.46
CA PRO A 469 4.26 1.64 28.46
C PRO A 469 3.82 0.31 27.82
N LEU A 470 4.62 -0.75 27.96
CA LEU A 470 4.36 -2.08 27.39
C LEU A 470 3.62 -3.03 28.35
#